data_AF-A0A4T0DMK4-F1
#
_entry.id   AF-A0A4T0DMK4-F1
#
_cell.length_a   1.000
_cell.length_b   1.000
_cell.length_c   1.000
_cell.angle_alpha   90.00
_cell.angle_beta   90.00
_cell.angle_gamma   90.00
#
_symmetry.space_group_name_H-M   'P 1'
#
loop_
_entity.id
_entity.type
_entity.pdbx_description
1 polymer ?
#
loop_
_entity_poly.entity_id
_entity_poly.type
_entity_poly.pdbx_seq_one_letter_code
_entity_poly.pdbx_strand_id
1 'polypeptide(L)'
;MTTAIDGSKEVSLPDLHYIQYDPDKEAQYLSAIRELISKDLSEPYSIYVYRYFLYQWADLCYMTVDASGELIGVVVCKLEPHRGGPMRGYIAMLAVKKEHRGRGIASKLVRMAMDGMIAKDAEQSQKTLA
;
A
#
# COMPACT_ATOMS: atom_id res chain seq x y z
N MET A 1 42.29 -22.18 19.42
CA MET A 1 41.31 -22.91 18.58
C MET A 1 40.29 -23.50 19.55
N THR A 2 39.02 -23.11 19.62
CA THR A 2 38.10 -22.69 18.56
C THR A 2 36.98 -21.86 19.19
N THR A 3 36.66 -20.71 18.59
CA THR A 3 35.57 -19.81 18.99
C THR A 3 34.22 -20.48 18.73
N ALA A 4 33.33 -20.50 19.72
CA ALA A 4 31.95 -20.91 19.56
C ALA A 4 31.19 -19.87 18.72
N ILE A 5 30.51 -20.35 17.69
CA ILE A 5 29.61 -19.59 16.82
C ILE A 5 28.28 -19.37 17.55
N ASP A 6 27.95 -18.12 17.87
CA ASP A 6 26.67 -17.73 18.45
C ASP A 6 25.66 -17.37 17.34
N GLY A 7 24.58 -18.15 17.28
CA GLY A 7 23.23 -17.65 17.08
C GLY A 7 22.93 -16.82 15.82
N SER A 8 22.99 -17.41 14.64
CA SER A 8 22.15 -16.95 13.53
C SER A 8 20.68 -17.16 13.92
N LYS A 9 20.04 -16.14 14.50
CA LYS A 9 18.58 -16.06 14.59
C LYS A 9 18.03 -16.15 13.17
N GLU A 10 17.51 -17.31 12.83
CA GLU A 10 16.69 -17.50 11.65
C GLU A 10 15.41 -16.67 11.86
N VAL A 11 15.40 -15.44 11.34
CA VAL A 11 14.25 -14.56 11.42
C VAL A 11 13.18 -15.16 10.51
N SER A 12 12.28 -15.96 11.09
CA SER A 12 11.06 -16.39 10.42
C SER A 12 10.41 -15.15 9.80
N LEU A 13 10.12 -15.19 8.50
CA LEU A 13 9.36 -14.12 7.87
C LEU A 13 8.07 -13.95 8.68
N PRO A 14 7.76 -12.72 9.15
CA PRO A 14 6.50 -12.49 9.87
C PRO A 14 5.36 -12.96 8.97
N ASP A 15 4.35 -13.58 9.57
CA ASP A 15 3.13 -13.91 8.84
C ASP A 15 2.47 -12.59 8.43
N LEU A 16 2.58 -12.26 7.14
CA LEU A 16 2.13 -11.00 6.56
C LEU A 16 0.90 -11.25 5.71
N HIS A 17 -0.20 -10.62 6.09
CA HIS A 17 -1.43 -10.61 5.33
C HIS A 17 -1.46 -9.35 4.46
N TYR A 18 -1.86 -9.51 3.19
CA TYR A 18 -2.00 -8.42 2.24
C TYR A 18 -3.49 -8.23 1.97
N ILE A 19 -4.00 -7.03 2.21
CA ILE A 19 -5.43 -6.72 2.14
C ILE A 19 -5.65 -5.42 1.36
N GLN A 20 -6.78 -5.33 0.66
CA GLN A 20 -7.26 -4.09 0.08
C GLN A 20 -7.76 -3.16 1.19
N TYR A 21 -7.59 -1.85 1.01
CA TYR A 21 -8.12 -0.87 1.96
C TYR A 21 -9.65 -0.89 1.96
N ASP A 22 -10.23 -0.86 3.16
CA ASP A 22 -11.67 -0.82 3.37
C ASP A 22 -12.01 0.51 4.06
N PRO A 23 -12.84 1.38 3.46
CA PRO A 23 -13.27 2.64 4.07
C PRO A 23 -13.92 2.45 5.45
N ASP A 24 -14.61 1.34 5.70
CA ASP A 24 -15.24 1.05 6.99
C ASP A 24 -14.21 0.84 8.11
N LYS A 25 -12.93 0.60 7.74
CA LYS A 25 -11.81 0.45 8.67
C LYS A 25 -10.95 1.71 8.82
N GLU A 26 -11.44 2.87 8.39
CA GLU A 26 -10.72 4.14 8.56
C GLU A 26 -10.31 4.38 10.01
N ALA A 27 -11.23 4.18 10.96
CA ALA A 27 -10.97 4.39 12.39
C ALA A 27 -9.81 3.53 12.91
N GLN A 28 -9.60 2.36 12.31
CA GLN A 28 -8.51 1.45 12.64
C GLN A 28 -7.20 1.85 11.97
N TYR A 29 -7.22 2.15 10.67
CA TYR A 29 -5.98 2.23 9.88
C TYR A 29 -5.52 3.64 9.53
N LEU A 30 -6.40 4.64 9.47
CA LEU A 30 -6.01 5.97 8.97
C LEU A 30 -4.87 6.60 9.79
N SER A 31 -4.94 6.49 11.12
CA SER A 31 -3.87 7.00 11.99
C SER A 31 -2.54 6.31 11.72
N ALA A 32 -2.54 4.98 11.61
CA ALA A 32 -1.35 4.18 11.34
C ALA A 32 -0.75 4.45 9.95
N ILE A 33 -1.60 4.60 8.92
CA ILE A 33 -1.17 4.95 7.56
C ILE A 33 -0.47 6.31 7.55
N ARG A 34 -1.07 7.32 8.20
CA ARG A 34 -0.50 8.67 8.32
C ARG A 34 0.85 8.64 9.02
N GLU A 35 0.93 7.95 10.16
CA GLU A 35 2.17 7.83 10.91
C GLU A 35 3.25 7.16 10.06
N LEU A 36 2.94 6.03 9.41
CA LEU A 36 3.89 5.28 8.61
C LEU A 36 4.43 6.10 7.43
N ILE A 37 3.56 6.79 6.69
CA ILE A 37 3.96 7.61 5.53
C ILE A 37 4.74 8.85 5.98
N SER A 38 4.34 9.49 7.08
CA SER A 38 4.99 10.72 7.57
C SER A 38 6.44 10.52 7.97
N LYS A 39 6.86 9.30 8.34
CA LYS A 39 8.25 8.99 8.73
C LYS A 39 9.25 9.20 7.60
N ASP A 40 8.81 9.12 6.35
CA ASP A 40 9.68 9.27 5.17
C ASP A 40 9.49 10.64 4.46
N LEU A 41 8.70 11.56 5.03
CA LEU A 41 8.41 12.88 4.47
C LEU A 41 9.01 14.00 5.35
N SER A 42 9.56 15.04 4.72
CA SER A 42 10.02 16.25 5.43
C SER A 42 8.86 17.04 6.03
N GLU A 43 7.70 17.01 5.37
CA GLU A 43 6.47 17.67 5.83
C GLU A 43 5.29 16.69 5.68
N PRO A 44 4.55 16.39 6.76
CA PRO A 44 3.42 15.47 6.67
C PRO A 44 2.24 16.12 5.95
N TYR A 45 1.55 15.35 5.11
CA TYR A 45 0.29 15.81 4.51
C TYR A 45 -0.81 16.03 5.56
N SER A 46 -1.75 16.92 5.27
CA SER A 46 -2.97 17.04 6.06
C SER A 46 -3.80 15.77 5.96
N ILE A 47 -4.63 15.49 6.98
CA ILE A 47 -5.55 14.33 6.98
C ILE A 47 -6.46 14.29 5.74
N TYR A 48 -6.80 15.46 5.17
CA TYR A 48 -7.66 15.58 4.00
C TYR A 48 -7.04 14.98 2.75
N VAL A 49 -5.71 15.04 2.60
CA VAL A 49 -5.02 14.41 1.45
C VAL A 49 -5.21 12.90 1.49
N TYR A 50 -5.02 12.27 2.66
CA TYR A 50 -5.22 10.83 2.81
C TYR A 50 -6.67 10.44 2.50
N ARG A 51 -7.65 11.15 3.08
CA ARG A 51 -9.08 10.88 2.83
C ARG A 51 -9.47 11.07 1.37
N TYR A 52 -8.94 12.09 0.71
CA TYR A 52 -9.18 12.32 -0.72
C TYR A 52 -8.85 11.07 -1.54
N PHE A 53 -7.68 10.46 -1.30
CA PHE A 53 -7.30 9.23 -1.99
C PHE A 53 -8.11 8.02 -1.51
N LEU A 54 -8.15 7.80 -0.20
CA LEU A 54 -8.68 6.57 0.40
C LEU A 54 -10.19 6.41 0.23
N TYR A 55 -10.96 7.49 0.04
CA TYR A 55 -12.39 7.39 -0.24
C TYR A 55 -12.70 7.19 -1.73
N GLN A 56 -11.90 7.78 -2.62
CA GLN A 56 -12.18 7.75 -4.06
C GLN A 56 -11.62 6.51 -4.75
N TRP A 57 -10.49 5.99 -4.24
CA TRP A 57 -9.78 4.85 -4.82
C TRP A 57 -9.39 3.83 -3.75
N ALA A 58 -10.27 3.61 -2.76
CA ALA A 58 -10.10 2.57 -1.73
C ALA A 58 -9.69 1.22 -2.33
N ASP A 59 -10.35 0.85 -3.42
CA ASP A 59 -10.17 -0.40 -4.16
C ASP A 59 -8.82 -0.50 -4.89
N LEU A 60 -8.09 0.60 -5.03
CA LEU A 60 -6.74 0.63 -5.60
C LEU A 60 -5.66 0.82 -4.52
N CYS A 61 -6.06 0.94 -3.26
CA CYS A 61 -5.15 1.08 -2.13
C CYS A 61 -5.02 -0.26 -1.42
N TYR A 62 -3.79 -0.63 -1.09
CA TYR A 62 -3.49 -1.93 -0.47
C TYR A 62 -2.56 -1.74 0.71
N MET A 63 -2.73 -2.60 1.70
CA MET A 63 -1.90 -2.62 2.90
C MET A 63 -1.43 -4.03 3.20
N THR A 64 -0.38 -4.11 4.02
CA THR A 64 0.03 -5.36 4.63
C THR A 64 0.08 -5.20 6.14
N VAL A 65 -0.48 -6.18 6.83
CA VAL A 65 -0.53 -6.25 8.28
C VAL A 65 0.12 -7.54 8.74
N ASP A 66 0.65 -7.54 9.96
CA ASP A 66 1.11 -8.78 10.59
C ASP A 66 -0.05 -9.56 11.24
N ALA A 67 0.27 -10.71 11.85
CA ALA A 67 -0.70 -11.53 12.57
C ALA A 67 -1.39 -10.83 13.76
N SER A 68 -0.81 -9.75 14.29
CA SER A 68 -1.41 -8.94 15.35
C SER A 68 -2.34 -7.83 14.82
N GLY A 69 -2.37 -7.65 13.49
CA GLY A 69 -3.13 -6.60 12.82
C GLY A 69 -2.37 -5.27 12.72
N GLU A 70 -1.07 -5.26 13.03
CA GLU A 70 -0.24 -4.06 12.95
C GLU A 70 0.08 -3.72 11.48
N LEU A 71 -0.05 -2.43 11.10
CA LEU A 71 0.28 -1.98 9.75
C LEU A 71 1.79 -2.01 9.48
N ILE A 72 2.20 -2.86 8.55
CA ILE A 72 3.61 -3.04 8.15
C ILE A 72 3.96 -2.23 6.89
N GLY A 73 2.99 -2.03 6.01
CA GLY A 73 3.22 -1.36 4.73
C GLY A 73 1.92 -0.98 4.05
N VAL A 74 1.97 0.06 3.22
CA VAL A 74 0.81 0.60 2.50
C VAL A 74 1.24 1.16 1.15
N VAL A 75 0.38 1.00 0.16
CA VAL A 75 0.41 1.71 -1.11
C VAL A 75 -0.93 2.41 -1.31
N VAL A 76 -0.88 3.70 -1.65
CA VAL A 76 -2.05 4.53 -1.95
C VAL A 76 -1.94 4.96 -3.40
N CYS A 77 -2.96 4.64 -4.19
CA CYS A 77 -2.98 4.87 -5.63
C CYS A 77 -4.21 5.65 -6.05
N LYS A 78 -4.18 6.17 -7.28
CA LYS A 78 -5.36 6.66 -7.98
C LYS A 78 -5.32 6.24 -9.45
N LEU A 79 -6.51 6.22 -10.06
CA LEU A 79 -6.70 6.00 -11.49
C LEU A 79 -7.68 7.04 -12.01
N GLU A 80 -7.24 7.88 -12.95
CA GLU A 80 -8.03 8.98 -13.50
C GLU A 80 -7.89 9.07 -15.03
N PRO A 81 -8.90 9.58 -15.75
CA PRO A 81 -8.78 9.83 -17.18
C PRO A 81 -7.64 10.80 -17.50
N HIS A 82 -6.83 10.48 -18.51
CA HIS A 82 -5.89 11.45 -19.07
C HIS A 82 -6.59 12.27 -20.17
N ARG A 83 -6.32 13.58 -20.28
CA ARG A 83 -7.01 14.48 -21.22
C ARG A 83 -6.94 13.96 -22.66
N GLY A 84 -8.04 13.38 -23.14
CA GLY A 84 -8.14 12.79 -24.49
C GLY A 84 -7.36 11.48 -24.69
N GLY A 85 -6.96 10.80 -23.61
CA GLY A 85 -6.17 9.57 -23.66
C GLY A 85 -6.68 8.48 -22.69
N PRO A 86 -5.96 7.34 -22.60
CA PRO A 86 -6.33 6.24 -21.70
C PRO A 86 -6.26 6.67 -20.22
N MET A 87 -6.83 5.84 -19.33
CA MET A 87 -6.72 6.07 -17.89
C MET A 87 -5.24 6.06 -17.46
N ARG A 88 -4.88 6.93 -16.51
CA ARG A 88 -3.53 7.03 -15.96
C ARG A 88 -3.53 6.64 -14.49
N GLY A 89 -2.80 5.57 -14.19
CA GLY A 89 -2.50 5.16 -12.82
C GLY A 89 -1.44 6.06 -12.19
N TYR A 90 -1.57 6.32 -10.89
CA TYR A 90 -0.60 7.07 -10.10
C TYR A 90 -0.39 6.39 -8.75
N ILE A 91 0.86 6.14 -8.37
CA ILE A 91 1.23 5.76 -7.00
C ILE A 91 1.46 7.07 -6.24
N ALA A 92 0.52 7.44 -5.37
CA ALA A 92 0.58 8.69 -4.64
C ALA A 92 1.52 8.58 -3.43
N MET A 93 1.41 7.48 -2.69
CA MET A 93 2.19 7.23 -1.48
C MET A 93 2.54 5.74 -1.38
N LEU A 94 3.75 5.44 -0.93
CA LEU A 94 4.23 4.08 -0.69
C LEU A 94 5.16 4.09 0.51
N ALA A 95 4.84 3.31 1.54
CA ALA A 95 5.65 3.22 2.73
C ALA A 95 5.67 1.79 3.28
N VAL A 96 6.82 1.38 3.83
CA VAL A 96 7.02 0.11 4.53
C VAL A 96 7.87 0.39 5.77
N LYS A 97 7.48 -0.19 6.90
CA LYS A 97 8.24 -0.13 8.16
C LYS A 97 9.69 -0.51 7.93
N LYS A 98 10.61 0.26 8.50
CA LYS A 98 12.05 0.20 8.21
C LYS A 98 12.64 -1.20 8.46
N GLU A 99 12.26 -1.80 9.56
CA GLU A 99 12.63 -3.14 10.01
C GLU A 99 12.13 -4.27 9.08
N HIS A 100 11.14 -4.00 8.23
CA HIS A 100 10.59 -4.93 7.23
C HIS A 100 11.02 -4.62 5.79
N ARG A 101 11.85 -3.59 5.57
CA ARG A 101 12.39 -3.25 4.23
C ARG A 101 13.36 -4.33 3.73
N GLY A 102 13.60 -4.37 2.42
CA GLY A 102 14.46 -5.37 1.77
C GLY A 102 13.82 -6.75 1.59
N ARG A 103 12.53 -6.92 1.96
CA ARG A 103 11.80 -8.20 1.90
C ARG A 103 10.78 -8.30 0.77
N GLY A 104 10.84 -7.41 -0.23
CA GLY A 104 9.93 -7.40 -1.38
C GLY A 104 8.49 -6.92 -1.11
N ILE A 105 8.18 -6.47 0.11
CA ILE A 105 6.83 -6.03 0.52
C ILE A 105 6.29 -4.91 -0.38
N ALA A 106 7.08 -3.86 -0.57
CA ALA A 106 6.71 -2.72 -1.41
C ALA A 106 6.42 -3.15 -2.86
N SER A 107 7.26 -4.03 -3.42
CA SER A 107 7.07 -4.56 -4.77
C SER A 107 5.78 -5.36 -4.89
N LYS A 108 5.42 -6.17 -3.87
CA LYS A 108 4.15 -6.91 -3.85
C LYS A 108 2.94 -5.98 -3.77
N LEU A 109 2.99 -4.97 -2.89
CA LEU A 109 1.92 -3.97 -2.78
C LEU A 109 1.70 -3.22 -4.10
N VAL A 110 2.78 -2.77 -4.74
CA VAL A 110 2.70 -2.07 -6.03
C VAL A 110 2.12 -2.97 -7.13
N ARG A 111 2.50 -4.25 -7.18
CA ARG A 111 1.92 -5.20 -8.15
C ARG A 111 0.41 -5.34 -7.94
N MET A 112 -0.05 -5.53 -6.70
CA MET A 112 -1.50 -5.60 -6.40
C MET A 112 -2.23 -4.33 -6.86
N ALA A 113 -1.65 -3.15 -6.62
CA ALA A 113 -2.23 -1.89 -7.07
C ALA A 113 -2.27 -1.77 -8.60
N MET A 114 -1.20 -2.19 -9.30
CA MET A 114 -1.16 -2.20 -10.77
C MET A 114 -2.19 -3.16 -11.36
N ASP A 115 -2.29 -4.38 -10.83
CA ASP A 115 -3.27 -5.37 -11.27
C ASP A 115 -4.70 -4.84 -11.11
N GLY A 116 -4.99 -4.20 -9.96
CA GLY A 116 -6.27 -3.52 -9.72
C GLY A 116 -6.54 -2.39 -10.70
N MET A 117 -5.54 -1.56 -11.02
CA MET A 117 -5.68 -0.47 -11.99
C MET A 117 -5.96 -0.99 -13.41
N ILE A 118 -5.28 -2.05 -13.84
CA ILE A 118 -5.49 -2.68 -15.16
C ILE A 118 -6.90 -3.27 -15.25
N ALA A 119 -7.34 -3.99 -14.22
CA ALA A 119 -8.68 -4.58 -14.19
C ALA A 119 -9.77 -3.50 -14.29
N LYS A 120 -9.62 -2.39 -13.55
CA LYS A 120 -10.58 -1.29 -13.53
C LYS A 120 -10.63 -0.51 -14.85
N ASP A 121 -9.49 -0.30 -15.50
CA ASP A 121 -9.41 0.33 -16.83
C ASP A 121 -10.11 -0.52 -17.90
N ALA A 122 -9.92 -1.85 -17.85
CA ALA A 122 -10.59 -2.78 -18.74
C ALA A 122 -12.12 -2.78 -18.56
N GLU A 123 -12.61 -2.75 -17.31
CA GLU A 123 -14.04 -2.66 -17.02
C GLU A 123 -14.66 -1.35 -17.56
N GLN A 124 -13.99 -0.22 -17.37
CA GLN A 124 -14.48 1.07 -17.82
C GLN A 124 -14.52 1.19 -19.35
N SER A 125 -13.53 0.60 -20.03
CA SER A 125 -13.48 0.55 -21.49
C SER A 125 -14.65 -0.25 -22.08
N GLN A 126 -15.06 -1.34 -21.43
CA GLN A 126 -16.24 -2.12 -21.86
C GLN A 126 -17.55 -1.36 -21.67
N LYS A 127 -17.70 -0.60 -20.58
CA LYS A 127 -18.90 0.24 -20.33
C LYS A 127 -19.08 1.37 -21.34
N THR A 128 -18.01 1.82 -21.99
CA THR A 128 -18.07 2.93 -22.96
C THR A 128 -18.45 2.45 -24.37
N LEU A 129 -18.37 1.14 -24.63
CA LEU A 129 -18.65 0.52 -25.93
C LEU A 129 -20.04 -0.15 -26.01
N ALA A 130 -20.82 -0.11 -24.91
CA ALA A 130 -22.18 -0.62 -24.81
C ALA A 130 -23.19 0.54 -24.74
#